data_AF-A0A9E6C881-F1
#
_entry.id   AF-A0A9E6C881-F1
#
_cell.length_a   1.000
_cell.length_b   1.000
_cell.length_c   1.000
_cell.angle_alpha   90.00
_cell.angle_beta   90.00
_cell.angle_gamma   90.00
#
_symmetry.space_group_name_H-M   'P 1'
#
loop_
_entity.id
_entity.type
_entity.pdbx_description
1 polymer ?
#
loop_
_entity_poly.entity_id
_entity_poly.type
_entity_poly.pdbx_seq_one_letter_code
_entity_poly.pdbx_strand_id
1 'polypeptide(L)'
;MATSKSRKKFFQMVYGIGASIVIIGALFKIAHWPNGTTILAVGMIVEAIVFFISAFEPIEDEFDWSLLYDEIKKNSLSSNNFEAKLSEKLDKMLQEAKVDSDLMSRLGQSLNKFAEAAKGLDVVVDAAGSTQKFNEEMLEASAHLEGLNQIFKNQLEVVDRNVKANEEVALNSEELKEKMAQLNQYMAKLNEVYQGMLSAMGK
;
A
#
# COMPACT_ATOMS: atom_id res chain seq x y z
N MET A 1 22.73 -36.40 -18.37
CA MET A 1 21.42 -35.73 -18.57
C MET A 1 20.35 -36.08 -17.52
N ALA A 2 20.31 -37.27 -16.92
CA ALA A 2 19.26 -37.63 -15.95
C ALA A 2 19.39 -36.99 -14.54
N THR A 3 20.61 -36.72 -14.07
CA THR A 3 20.86 -36.14 -12.73
C THR A 3 20.44 -34.68 -12.60
N SER A 4 20.42 -33.92 -13.71
CA SER A 4 19.98 -32.52 -13.75
C SER A 4 18.46 -32.38 -13.54
N LYS A 5 17.64 -33.23 -14.18
CA LYS A 5 16.18 -33.17 -14.08
C LYS A 5 15.67 -33.48 -12.66
N SER A 6 16.24 -34.47 -11.99
CA SER A 6 15.85 -34.80 -10.60
C SER A 6 16.27 -33.71 -9.61
N ARG A 7 17.44 -33.08 -9.83
CA ARG A 7 17.89 -31.94 -9.03
C ARG A 7 17.00 -30.71 -9.20
N LYS A 8 16.63 -30.36 -10.44
CA LYS A 8 15.70 -29.26 -10.73
C LYS A 8 14.32 -29.47 -10.09
N LYS A 9 13.77 -30.69 -10.20
CA LYS A 9 12.50 -31.04 -9.54
C LYS A 9 12.58 -30.92 -8.01
N PHE A 10 13.70 -31.32 -7.42
CA PHE A 10 13.93 -31.19 -5.99
C PHE A 10 13.96 -29.71 -5.57
N PHE A 11 14.68 -28.84 -6.28
CA PHE A 11 14.70 -27.41 -5.98
C PHE A 11 13.32 -26.75 -6.17
N GLN A 12 12.63 -27.06 -7.26
CA GLN A 12 11.26 -26.58 -7.49
C GLN A 12 10.29 -26.98 -6.37
N MET A 13 10.47 -28.18 -5.81
CA MET A 13 9.73 -28.65 -4.64
C MET A 13 10.11 -27.88 -3.37
N VAL A 14 11.39 -27.61 -3.13
CA VAL A 14 11.88 -26.83 -1.98
C VAL A 14 11.39 -25.38 -2.04
N TYR A 15 11.40 -24.74 -3.21
CA TYR A 15 10.81 -23.41 -3.42
C TYR A 15 9.30 -23.41 -3.12
N GLY A 16 8.57 -24.42 -3.61
CA GLY A 16 7.13 -24.55 -3.33
C GLY A 16 6.81 -24.76 -1.85
N ILE A 17 7.61 -25.56 -1.15
CA ILE A 17 7.44 -25.81 0.29
C ILE A 17 7.77 -24.54 1.09
N GLY A 18 8.88 -23.85 0.78
CA GLY A 18 9.25 -22.59 1.43
C GLY A 18 8.16 -21.52 1.30
N ALA A 19 7.70 -21.27 0.08
CA ALA A 19 6.62 -20.32 -0.20
C ALA A 19 5.33 -20.67 0.54
N SER A 20 4.97 -21.95 0.65
CA SER A 20 3.76 -22.37 1.37
C SER A 20 3.79 -22.01 2.86
N ILE A 21 4.95 -22.16 3.52
CA ILE A 21 5.14 -21.85 4.94
C ILE A 21 5.04 -20.33 5.16
N VAL A 22 5.60 -19.52 4.25
CA VAL A 22 5.50 -18.06 4.29
C VAL A 22 4.05 -17.59 4.14
N ILE A 23 3.31 -18.16 3.17
CA ILE A 23 1.90 -17.82 2.92
C ILE A 23 1.04 -18.15 4.15
N ILE A 24 1.27 -19.30 4.79
CA ILE A 24 0.58 -19.68 6.03
C ILE A 24 0.90 -18.70 7.17
N GLY A 25 2.17 -18.29 7.32
CA GLY A 25 2.57 -17.30 8.31
C GLY A 25 1.93 -15.93 8.06
N ALA A 26 1.88 -15.48 6.81
CA ALA A 26 1.22 -14.24 6.42
C ALA A 26 -0.30 -14.29 6.69
N LEU A 27 -0.94 -15.42 6.39
CA LEU A 27 -2.36 -15.64 6.68
C LEU A 27 -2.65 -15.47 8.17
N PHE A 28 -1.85 -16.10 9.04
CA PHE A 28 -2.03 -15.99 10.50
C PHE A 28 -1.84 -14.55 11.00
N LYS A 29 -0.91 -13.80 10.39
CA LYS A 29 -0.67 -12.39 10.73
C LYS A 29 -1.86 -11.50 10.34
N ILE A 30 -2.44 -11.71 9.15
CA ILE A 30 -3.61 -10.95 8.67
C ILE A 30 -4.89 -11.34 9.42
N ALA A 31 -5.06 -12.63 9.75
CA ALA A 31 -6.21 -13.15 10.49
C ALA A 31 -6.20 -12.82 11.99
N HIS A 32 -5.15 -12.14 12.50
CA HIS A 32 -4.98 -11.79 13.92
C HIS A 32 -5.02 -13.00 14.87
N TRP A 33 -4.61 -14.18 14.39
CA TRP A 33 -4.57 -15.38 15.22
C TRP A 33 -3.39 -15.31 16.21
N PRO A 34 -3.52 -15.93 17.41
CA PRO A 34 -2.45 -15.95 18.39
C PRO A 34 -1.18 -16.56 17.78
N ASN A 35 -0.02 -15.99 18.12
CA ASN A 35 1.30 -16.36 17.59
C ASN A 35 1.54 -16.06 16.10
N GLY A 36 0.68 -15.28 15.42
CA GLY A 36 0.84 -14.98 13.99
C GLY A 36 2.17 -14.30 13.62
N THR A 37 2.68 -13.41 14.47
CA THR A 37 4.03 -12.80 14.26
C THR A 37 5.15 -13.84 14.32
N THR A 38 5.06 -14.81 15.24
CA THR A 38 6.08 -15.84 15.42
C THR A 38 6.10 -16.82 14.26
N ILE A 39 4.92 -17.24 13.78
CA ILE A 39 4.78 -18.14 12.64
C ILE A 39 5.26 -17.45 11.35
N LEU A 40 4.91 -16.17 11.17
CA LEU A 40 5.42 -15.37 10.06
C LEU A 40 6.95 -15.26 10.09
N ALA A 41 7.54 -14.99 11.27
CA ALA A 41 8.99 -14.90 11.42
C ALA A 41 9.68 -16.22 11.03
N VAL A 42 9.12 -17.37 11.43
CA VAL A 42 9.63 -18.69 11.01
C VAL A 42 9.54 -18.86 9.50
N GLY A 43 8.41 -18.50 8.88
CA GLY A 43 8.27 -18.55 7.42
C GLY A 43 9.30 -17.69 6.69
N MET A 44 9.52 -16.45 7.14
CA MET A 44 10.51 -15.55 6.55
C MET A 44 11.95 -16.07 6.70
N ILE A 45 12.29 -16.76 7.81
CA ILE A 45 13.61 -17.40 7.98
C ILE A 45 13.77 -18.58 7.02
N VAL A 46 12.74 -19.40 6.86
CA VAL A 46 12.75 -20.51 5.89
C VAL A 46 12.96 -19.98 4.47
N GLU A 47 12.26 -18.91 4.09
CA GLU A 47 12.42 -18.28 2.78
C GLU A 47 13.83 -17.74 2.57
N ALA A 48 14.41 -17.07 3.58
CA ALA A 48 15.77 -16.55 3.50
C ALA A 48 16.81 -17.66 3.25
N ILE A 49 16.64 -18.83 3.86
CA ILE A 49 17.52 -19.98 3.66
C ILE A 49 17.37 -20.55 2.24
N VAL A 50 16.13 -20.69 1.76
CA VAL A 50 15.83 -21.19 0.42
C VAL A 50 16.41 -20.25 -0.65
N PHE A 51 16.24 -18.94 -0.48
CA PHE A 51 16.77 -17.92 -1.38
C PHE A 51 18.30 -17.90 -1.40
N PHE A 52 18.93 -18.07 -0.22
CA PHE A 52 20.39 -18.16 -0.12
C PHE A 52 20.95 -19.37 -0.89
N ILE A 53 20.29 -20.53 -0.80
CA ILE A 53 20.70 -21.72 -1.54
C ILE A 53 20.47 -21.55 -3.05
N SER A 54 19.40 -20.86 -3.45
CA SER A 54 19.08 -20.54 -4.85
C SER A 54 20.19 -19.74 -5.55
N ALA A 55 20.85 -18.83 -4.84
CA ALA A 55 21.92 -18.00 -5.40
C ALA A 55 23.15 -18.81 -5.89
N PHE A 56 23.31 -20.05 -5.42
CA PHE A 56 24.38 -20.95 -5.87
C PHE A 56 23.94 -21.87 -7.02
N GLU A 57 22.71 -21.72 -7.53
CA GLU A 57 22.23 -22.46 -8.68
C GLU A 57 22.79 -21.82 -9.97
N PRO A 58 23.36 -22.62 -10.90
CA PRO A 58 23.82 -22.09 -12.18
C PRO A 58 22.63 -21.54 -12.97
N ILE A 59 22.76 -20.29 -13.43
CA ILE A 59 21.81 -19.63 -14.34
C ILE A 59 21.66 -20.53 -15.57
N GLU A 60 20.45 -21.00 -15.85
CA GLU A 60 20.21 -21.80 -17.06
C GLU A 60 20.45 -20.93 -18.29
N ASP A 61 21.22 -21.43 -19.25
CA ASP A 61 21.39 -20.79 -20.55
C ASP A 61 20.00 -20.64 -21.19
N GLU A 62 19.58 -19.39 -21.45
CA GLU A 62 18.35 -19.12 -22.19
C GLU A 62 18.40 -19.86 -23.53
N PHE A 63 17.33 -20.58 -23.83
CA PHE A 63 17.20 -21.32 -25.07
C PHE A 63 17.43 -20.38 -26.26
N ASP A 64 18.49 -20.62 -27.04
CA ASP A 64 18.92 -19.74 -28.12
C ASP A 64 17.89 -19.70 -29.26
N TRP A 65 16.97 -18.74 -29.19
CA TRP A 65 15.90 -18.51 -30.16
C TRP A 65 16.43 -18.23 -31.58
N SER A 66 17.72 -17.93 -31.74
CA SER A 66 18.37 -17.77 -33.04
C SER A 66 18.39 -19.07 -33.84
N LEU A 67 18.57 -20.22 -33.18
CA LEU A 67 18.60 -21.53 -33.84
C LEU A 67 17.25 -21.91 -34.47
N LEU A 68 16.15 -21.55 -33.82
CA LEU A 68 14.79 -21.72 -34.34
C LEU A 68 14.55 -20.87 -35.59
N TYR A 69 15.03 -19.62 -35.60
CA TYR A 69 14.87 -18.73 -36.74
C TYR A 69 15.68 -19.21 -37.96
N ASP A 70 16.90 -19.70 -37.73
CA ASP A 70 17.74 -20.25 -38.79
C ASP A 70 17.21 -21.57 -39.36
N GLU A 71 16.64 -22.45 -38.53
CA GLU A 71 15.99 -23.69 -38.97
C GLU A 71 14.75 -23.39 -39.84
N ILE A 72 13.94 -22.39 -39.45
CA ILE A 72 12.78 -21.92 -40.22
C ILE A 72 13.22 -21.25 -41.53
N LYS A 73 14.29 -20.46 -41.51
CA LYS A 73 14.80 -19.74 -42.68
C LYS A 73 15.49 -20.67 -43.69
N LYS A 74 16.24 -21.68 -43.23
CA LYS A 74 16.78 -22.74 -44.10
C LYS A 74 15.67 -23.55 -44.77
N ASN A 75 14.60 -23.84 -44.04
CA ASN A 75 13.46 -24.59 -44.58
C ASN A 75 12.57 -23.70 -45.50
N SER A 76 12.49 -22.39 -45.25
CA SER A 76 11.74 -21.46 -46.11
C SER A 76 12.47 -21.09 -47.40
N LEU A 77 13.81 -21.01 -47.40
CA LEU A 77 14.62 -20.73 -48.59
C LEU A 77 14.69 -21.88 -49.60
N SER A 78 14.29 -23.10 -49.21
CA SER A 78 14.18 -24.26 -50.11
C SER A 78 12.76 -24.51 -50.63
N SER A 79 11.80 -23.61 -50.37
CA SER A 79 10.39 -23.95 -50.50
C SER A 79 9.58 -22.95 -51.32
N ASN A 80 9.72 -23.05 -52.65
CA ASN A 80 8.59 -22.86 -53.58
C ASN A 80 7.43 -23.85 -53.33
N ASN A 81 7.52 -24.68 -52.27
CA ASN A 81 6.58 -25.72 -51.89
C ASN A 81 5.86 -25.42 -50.56
N PHE A 82 6.15 -24.33 -49.84
CA PHE A 82 5.56 -24.08 -48.52
C PHE A 82 4.19 -23.43 -48.64
N GLU A 83 4.08 -22.35 -49.43
CA GLU A 83 2.78 -21.74 -49.75
C GLU A 83 1.87 -22.69 -50.54
N ALA A 84 2.44 -23.45 -51.50
CA ALA A 84 1.69 -24.47 -52.23
C ALA A 84 1.18 -25.59 -51.29
N LYS A 85 2.01 -26.08 -50.36
CA LYS A 85 1.56 -27.08 -49.37
C LYS A 85 0.63 -26.51 -48.31
N LEU A 86 0.75 -25.23 -47.93
CA LEU A 86 -0.18 -24.59 -46.99
C LEU A 86 -1.53 -24.36 -47.65
N SER A 87 -1.56 -23.87 -48.88
CA SER A 87 -2.79 -23.69 -49.65
C SER A 87 -3.44 -25.03 -49.97
N GLU A 88 -2.68 -26.05 -50.36
CA GLU A 88 -3.20 -27.41 -50.60
C GLU A 88 -3.69 -28.06 -49.29
N LYS A 89 -3.06 -27.76 -48.15
CA LYS A 89 -3.48 -28.26 -46.83
C LYS A 89 -4.63 -27.46 -46.24
N LEU A 90 -4.78 -26.19 -46.58
CA LEU A 90 -5.96 -25.37 -46.29
C LEU A 90 -7.15 -25.81 -47.14
N ASP A 91 -6.95 -26.03 -48.44
CA ASP A 91 -7.97 -26.58 -49.34
C ASP A 91 -8.35 -28.00 -48.91
N LYS A 92 -7.38 -28.86 -48.57
CA LYS A 92 -7.67 -30.18 -47.97
C LYS A 92 -8.42 -30.03 -46.64
N MET A 93 -8.04 -29.14 -45.74
CA MET A 93 -8.80 -28.93 -44.50
C MET A 93 -10.20 -28.36 -44.76
N LEU A 94 -10.40 -27.50 -45.75
CA LEU A 94 -11.70 -26.95 -46.17
C LEU A 94 -12.58 -27.97 -46.89
N GLN A 95 -11.97 -28.96 -47.54
CA GLN A 95 -12.65 -30.01 -48.30
C GLN A 95 -12.89 -31.27 -47.45
N GLU A 96 -12.02 -31.55 -46.48
CA GLU A 96 -12.04 -32.69 -45.55
C GLU A 96 -12.85 -32.36 -44.29
N ALA A 97 -12.74 -31.14 -43.76
CA ALA A 97 -13.81 -30.56 -42.96
C ALA A 97 -14.82 -29.97 -43.92
N LYS A 98 -15.75 -30.79 -44.44
CA LYS A 98 -17.06 -30.28 -44.87
C LYS A 98 -17.43 -29.21 -43.85
N VAL A 99 -17.48 -27.95 -44.27
CA VAL A 99 -17.84 -26.81 -43.40
C VAL A 99 -19.31 -27.02 -43.06
N ASP A 100 -19.52 -27.92 -42.11
CA ASP A 100 -20.81 -28.30 -41.62
C ASP A 100 -21.33 -27.07 -40.89
N SER A 101 -22.60 -26.73 -41.09
CA SER A 101 -23.22 -25.57 -40.48
C SER A 101 -23.00 -25.56 -38.95
N ASP A 102 -22.83 -26.74 -38.35
CA ASP A 102 -22.47 -26.92 -36.96
C ASP A 102 -21.10 -26.34 -36.56
N LEU A 103 -20.04 -26.56 -37.36
CA LEU A 103 -18.69 -26.02 -37.09
C LEU A 103 -18.68 -24.49 -37.17
N MET A 104 -19.39 -23.94 -38.15
CA MET A 104 -19.51 -22.49 -38.32
C MET A 104 -20.33 -21.85 -37.19
N SER A 105 -21.39 -22.53 -36.75
CA SER A 105 -22.19 -22.14 -35.59
C SER A 105 -21.38 -22.17 -34.29
N ARG A 106 -20.58 -23.23 -34.09
CA ARG A 106 -19.70 -23.37 -32.92
C ARG A 106 -18.58 -22.33 -32.90
N LEU A 107 -18.00 -22.02 -34.06
CA LEU A 107 -17.03 -20.93 -34.18
C LEU A 107 -17.68 -19.57 -33.87
N GLY A 108 -18.88 -19.32 -34.40
CA GLY A 108 -19.65 -18.12 -34.08
C GLY A 108 -19.99 -18.01 -32.60
N GLN A 109 -20.39 -19.10 -31.94
CA GLN A 109 -20.58 -19.14 -30.49
C GLN A 109 -19.28 -18.88 -29.73
N SER A 110 -18.14 -19.39 -30.20
CA SER A 110 -16.84 -19.14 -29.56
C SER A 110 -16.41 -17.68 -29.68
N LEU A 111 -16.64 -17.05 -30.83
CA LEU A 111 -16.37 -15.64 -31.07
C LEU A 111 -17.30 -14.74 -30.25
N ASN A 112 -18.59 -15.09 -30.14
CA ASN A 112 -19.52 -14.38 -29.25
C ASN A 112 -19.12 -14.50 -27.79
N LYS A 113 -18.77 -15.71 -27.31
CA LYS A 113 -18.28 -15.91 -25.93
C LYS A 113 -16.99 -15.13 -25.66
N PHE A 114 -16.09 -15.05 -26.64
CA PHE A 114 -14.87 -14.25 -26.52
C PHE A 114 -15.17 -12.74 -26.47
N ALA A 115 -16.08 -12.25 -27.33
CA ALA A 115 -16.52 -10.85 -27.32
C ALA A 115 -17.20 -10.47 -26.00
N GLU A 116 -17.95 -11.39 -25.41
CA GLU A 116 -18.61 -11.21 -24.11
C GLU A 116 -17.60 -11.20 -22.95
N ALA A 117 -16.59 -12.09 -22.98
CA ALA A 117 -15.48 -12.07 -22.03
C ALA A 117 -14.63 -10.81 -22.14
N ALA A 118 -14.40 -10.31 -23.36
CA ALA A 118 -13.68 -9.05 -23.60
C ALA A 118 -14.45 -7.83 -23.08
N LYS A 119 -15.78 -7.79 -23.23
CA LYS A 119 -16.62 -6.77 -22.57
C LYS A 119 -16.57 -6.86 -21.04
N GLY A 120 -16.44 -8.08 -20.50
CA GLY A 120 -16.21 -8.27 -19.07
C GLY A 120 -14.89 -7.69 -18.57
N LEU A 121 -13.84 -7.66 -19.40
CA LEU A 121 -12.56 -7.05 -19.06
C LEU A 121 -12.67 -5.53 -18.89
N ASP A 122 -13.45 -4.82 -19.72
CA ASP A 122 -13.68 -3.38 -19.55
C ASP A 122 -14.30 -3.08 -18.16
N VAL A 123 -15.27 -3.89 -17.73
CA VAL A 123 -15.90 -3.74 -16.41
C VAL A 123 -14.92 -4.03 -15.26
N VAL A 124 -14.03 -5.02 -15.43
CA VAL A 124 -12.99 -5.33 -14.43
C VAL A 124 -11.94 -4.21 -14.36
N VAL A 125 -11.58 -3.61 -15.49
CA VAL A 125 -10.65 -2.46 -15.56
C VAL A 125 -11.27 -1.23 -14.88
N ASP A 126 -12.54 -0.94 -15.13
CA ASP A 126 -13.26 0.15 -14.46
C ASP A 126 -13.41 -0.08 -12.95
N ALA A 127 -13.65 -1.32 -12.52
CA ALA A 127 -13.72 -1.70 -11.11
C ALA A 127 -12.35 -1.62 -10.42
N ALA A 128 -11.28 -2.00 -11.11
CA ALA A 128 -9.91 -1.85 -10.62
C ALA A 128 -9.53 -0.37 -10.45
N GLY A 129 -9.87 0.48 -11.42
CA GLY A 129 -9.70 1.93 -11.33
C GLY A 129 -10.50 2.54 -10.17
N SER A 130 -11.73 2.08 -9.97
CA SER A 130 -12.59 2.51 -8.85
C SER A 130 -12.04 2.06 -7.49
N THR A 131 -11.45 0.87 -7.40
CA THR A 131 -10.77 0.36 -6.19
C THR A 131 -9.52 1.18 -5.88
N GLN A 132 -8.76 1.57 -6.91
CA GLN A 132 -7.59 2.43 -6.73
C GLN A 132 -7.98 3.81 -6.20
N LYS A 133 -9.01 4.45 -6.78
CA LYS A 133 -9.54 5.72 -6.27
C LYS A 133 -10.06 5.61 -4.84
N PHE A 134 -10.75 4.52 -4.51
CA PHE A 134 -11.20 4.27 -3.14
C PHE A 134 -10.02 4.20 -2.14
N ASN A 135 -8.93 3.52 -2.52
CA ASN A 135 -7.73 3.47 -1.68
C ASN A 135 -7.07 4.86 -1.52
N GLU A 136 -7.01 5.66 -2.58
CA GLU A 136 -6.50 7.03 -2.53
C GLU A 136 -7.33 7.91 -1.58
N GLU A 137 -8.66 7.91 -1.75
CA GLU A 137 -9.60 8.64 -0.86
C GLU A 137 -9.52 8.16 0.59
N MET A 138 -9.33 6.86 0.82
CA MET A 138 -9.18 6.31 2.18
C MET A 138 -7.86 6.73 2.84
N LEU A 139 -6.77 6.83 2.07
CA LEU A 139 -5.49 7.35 2.56
C LEU A 139 -5.60 8.85 2.89
N GLU A 140 -6.25 9.63 2.03
CA GLU A 140 -6.49 11.06 2.28
C GLU A 140 -7.38 11.29 3.50
N ALA A 141 -8.45 10.51 3.65
CA ALA A 141 -9.30 10.54 4.83
C ALA A 141 -8.54 10.19 6.11
N SER A 142 -7.62 9.22 6.05
CA SER A 142 -6.76 8.86 7.18
C SER A 142 -5.84 10.04 7.58
N ALA A 143 -5.26 10.73 6.60
CA ALA A 143 -4.45 11.92 6.84
C ALA A 143 -5.27 13.07 7.45
N HIS A 144 -6.51 13.28 6.99
CA HIS A 144 -7.43 14.26 7.59
C HIS A 144 -7.80 13.92 9.03
N LEU A 145 -8.03 12.64 9.35
CA LEU A 145 -8.29 12.19 10.72
C LEU A 145 -7.09 12.39 11.63
N GLU A 146 -5.87 12.15 11.13
CA GLU A 146 -4.65 12.45 11.87
C GLU A 146 -4.50 13.96 12.13
N GLY A 147 -4.77 14.79 11.11
CA GLY A 147 -4.82 16.24 11.23
C GLY A 147 -5.84 16.72 12.27
N LEU A 148 -7.04 16.15 12.27
CA LEU A 148 -8.08 16.44 13.27
C LEU A 148 -7.60 16.08 14.68
N ASN A 149 -6.95 14.92 14.86
CA ASN A 149 -6.45 14.50 16.16
C ASN A 149 -5.35 15.45 16.69
N GLN A 150 -4.47 15.93 15.81
CA GLN A 150 -3.49 16.96 16.12
C GLN A 150 -4.16 18.28 16.55
N ILE A 151 -5.19 18.72 15.82
CA ILE A 151 -5.95 19.92 16.17
C ILE A 151 -6.63 19.77 17.53
N PHE A 152 -7.28 18.63 17.81
CA PHE A 152 -7.90 18.37 19.11
C PHE A 152 -6.88 18.40 20.24
N LYS A 153 -5.70 17.81 20.05
CA LYS A 153 -4.62 17.85 21.03
C LYS A 153 -4.14 19.28 21.30
N ASN A 154 -3.88 20.05 20.23
CA ASN A 154 -3.47 21.45 20.35
C ASN A 154 -4.56 22.30 21.00
N GLN A 155 -5.84 22.06 20.69
CA GLN A 155 -6.96 22.77 21.29
C GLN A 155 -7.06 22.49 22.79
N LEU A 156 -6.91 21.24 23.22
CA LEU A 156 -6.88 20.88 24.65
C LEU A 156 -5.71 21.58 25.38
N GLU A 157 -4.54 21.64 24.76
CA GLU A 157 -3.39 22.36 25.33
C GLU A 157 -3.64 23.87 25.43
N VAL A 158 -4.24 24.48 24.40
CA VAL A 158 -4.61 25.90 24.42
C VAL A 158 -5.66 26.19 25.50
N VAL A 159 -6.65 25.31 25.67
CA VAL A 159 -7.66 25.44 26.74
C VAL A 159 -7.01 25.34 28.11
N ASP A 160 -6.13 24.37 28.35
CA ASP A 160 -5.39 24.24 29.62
C ASP A 160 -4.55 25.49 29.92
N ARG A 161 -3.82 26.00 28.92
CA ARG A 161 -3.05 27.24 29.05
C ARG A 161 -3.95 28.46 29.33
N ASN A 162 -5.11 28.56 28.68
CA ASN A 162 -6.05 29.65 28.93
C ASN A 162 -6.67 29.59 30.34
N VAL A 163 -6.98 28.38 30.83
CA VAL A 163 -7.50 28.20 32.19
C VAL A 163 -6.45 28.66 33.21
N LYS A 164 -5.20 28.21 33.05
CA LYS A 164 -4.08 28.63 33.92
C LYS A 164 -3.82 30.14 33.85
N ALA A 165 -3.82 30.71 32.65
CA ALA A 165 -3.63 32.15 32.47
C ALA A 165 -4.77 32.95 33.15
N ASN A 166 -6.02 32.51 33.05
CA ASN A 166 -7.13 33.16 33.74
C ASN A 166 -7.03 33.04 35.27
N GLU A 167 -6.60 31.89 35.78
CA GLU A 167 -6.36 31.70 37.21
C GLU A 167 -5.24 32.63 37.72
N GLU A 168 -4.13 32.72 37.00
CA GLU A 168 -3.03 33.62 37.33
C GLU A 168 -3.44 35.10 37.26
N VAL A 169 -4.23 35.49 36.26
CA VAL A 169 -4.78 36.86 36.16
C VAL A 169 -5.73 37.16 37.32
N ALA A 170 -6.55 36.20 37.75
CA ALA A 170 -7.44 36.38 38.90
C ALA A 170 -6.63 36.57 40.19
N LEU A 171 -5.61 35.74 40.43
CA LEU A 171 -4.71 35.84 41.59
C LEU A 171 -3.94 37.16 41.59
N ASN A 172 -3.33 37.55 40.46
CA ASN A 172 -2.62 38.83 40.36
C ASN A 172 -3.54 40.03 40.54
N SER A 173 -4.80 39.94 40.10
CA SER A 173 -5.78 41.02 40.30
C SER A 173 -6.12 41.19 41.78
N GLU A 174 -6.18 40.10 42.54
CA GLU A 174 -6.38 40.13 43.99
C GLU A 174 -5.17 40.73 44.72
N GLU A 175 -3.95 40.30 44.37
CA GLU A 175 -2.72 40.88 44.92
C GLU A 175 -2.59 42.38 44.59
N LEU A 176 -2.94 42.77 43.35
CA LEU A 176 -2.93 44.17 42.94
C LEU A 176 -3.93 45.00 43.73
N LYS A 177 -5.12 44.46 44.00
CA LYS A 177 -6.13 45.11 44.86
C LYS A 177 -5.59 45.29 46.28
N GLU A 178 -4.89 44.31 46.82
CA GLU A 178 -4.27 44.41 48.15
C GLU A 178 -3.18 45.48 48.17
N LYS A 179 -2.26 45.48 47.19
CA LYS A 179 -1.21 46.50 47.07
C LYS A 179 -1.79 47.91 46.90
N MET A 180 -2.87 48.07 46.14
CA MET A 180 -3.57 49.34 45.99
C MET A 180 -4.23 49.80 47.30
N ALA A 181 -4.81 48.88 48.07
CA ALA A 181 -5.35 49.20 49.39
C ALA A 181 -4.25 49.67 50.36
N GLN A 182 -3.11 48.98 50.38
CA GLN A 182 -1.94 49.38 51.17
C GLN A 182 -1.40 50.75 50.72
N LEU A 183 -1.27 50.98 49.41
CA LEU A 183 -0.82 52.27 48.87
C LEU A 183 -1.76 53.41 49.26
N ASN A 184 -3.08 53.20 49.21
CA ASN A 184 -4.06 54.17 49.70
C ASN A 184 -3.88 54.47 51.20
N GLN A 185 -3.61 53.46 52.03
CA GLN A 185 -3.30 53.66 53.44
C GLN A 185 -2.01 54.47 53.65
N TYR A 186 -0.95 54.20 52.88
CA TYR A 186 0.29 54.97 52.94
C TYR A 186 0.08 56.43 52.52
N MET A 187 -0.69 56.67 51.46
CA MET A 187 -1.04 58.03 51.03
C MET A 187 -1.88 58.78 52.09
N ALA A 188 -2.84 58.09 52.72
CA ALA A 188 -3.62 58.65 53.82
C ALA A 188 -2.73 59.04 55.01
N LYS A 189 -1.81 58.15 55.42
CA LYS A 189 -0.83 58.42 56.49
C LYS A 189 0.09 59.61 56.14
N LEU A 190 0.56 59.69 54.90
CA LEU A 190 1.37 60.83 54.46
C LEU A 190 0.58 62.13 54.55
N ASN A 191 -0.64 62.16 54.05
CA ASN A 191 -1.51 63.34 54.14
C ASN A 191 -1.79 63.74 55.60
N GLU A 192 -1.99 62.78 56.49
CA GLU A 192 -2.16 63.02 57.93
C GLU A 192 -0.90 63.64 58.56
N VAL A 193 0.28 63.11 58.25
CA VAL A 193 1.57 63.67 58.70
C VAL A 193 1.81 65.07 58.15
N TYR A 194 1.50 65.31 56.87
CA TYR A 194 1.60 66.65 56.26
C TYR A 194 0.66 67.64 56.93
N GLN A 195 -0.59 67.25 57.23
CA GLN A 195 -1.51 68.09 58.00
C GLN A 195 -1.03 68.35 59.43
N GLY A 196 -0.49 67.32 60.10
CA GLY A 196 0.09 67.45 61.44
C GLY A 196 1.28 68.40 61.47
N MET A 197 2.16 68.32 60.47
CA MET A 197 3.33 69.20 60.34
C MET A 197 2.93 70.63 59.99
N LEU A 198 1.97 70.84 59.08
CA LEU A 198 1.42 72.18 58.78
C LEU A 198 0.74 72.78 60.01
N SER A 199 -0.01 71.99 60.77
CA SER A 199 -0.64 72.43 62.03
C SER A 199 0.37 72.80 63.11
N ALA A 200 1.52 72.11 63.14
CA ALA A 200 2.64 72.40 64.04
C ALA A 200 3.49 73.61 63.59
N MET A 201 3.46 73.96 62.30
CA MET A 201 4.23 75.07 61.72
C MET A 201 3.41 76.37 61.59
N GLY A 202 2.07 76.29 61.65
CA GLY A 202 1.14 77.42 61.58
C GLY A 202 0.70 77.98 62.94
N LYS A 203 1.41 77.65 64.03
CA LYS A 203 1.27 78.24 65.36
C LYS A 203 2.57 78.88 65.81
#